data_AF-A0A496X364-F1
#
_entry.id   AF-A0A496X364-F1
#
_cell.length_a   1.000
_cell.length_b   1.000
_cell.length_c   1.000
_cell.angle_alpha   90.00
_cell.angle_beta   90.00
_cell.angle_gamma   90.00
#
_symmetry.space_group_name_H-M   'P 1'
#
loop_
_entity.id
_entity.type
_entity.pdbx_description
1 polymer ?
#
loop_
_entity_poly.entity_id
_entity_poly.type
_entity_poly.pdbx_seq_one_letter_code
_entity_poly.pdbx_strand_id
1 'polypeptide(L)'
;MYTEPVNKSLLLRYTLVLITGVSALILLSLSWPRLQASLRYLPVDTAISKYWETREADTGQLDALIVRARETIALHDHYRYWGGLSELQILSGQDMARPYWQRRQVLEQAVLSALEVVERAPAQPRAWLRIARTRAFLGYPVADIIPAWKMSILTG
;
A
#
# COMPACT_ATOMS: atom_id res chain seq x y z
N MET A 1 -16.81 -26.56 -60.70
CA MET A 1 -16.97 -25.94 -59.37
C MET A 1 -15.58 -25.92 -58.72
N TYR A 2 -14.81 -24.85 -58.93
CA TYR A 2 -13.48 -24.72 -58.35
C TYR A 2 -13.64 -24.23 -56.91
N THR A 3 -13.27 -25.05 -55.93
CA THR A 3 -13.10 -24.63 -54.54
C THR A 3 -11.81 -23.83 -54.46
N GLU A 4 -11.90 -22.52 -54.26
CA GLU A 4 -10.72 -21.69 -54.02
C GLU A 4 -9.93 -22.21 -52.80
N PRO A 5 -8.59 -22.30 -52.89
CA PRO A 5 -7.78 -22.73 -51.77
C PRO A 5 -7.86 -21.66 -50.68
N VAL A 6 -8.47 -22.02 -49.55
CA VAL A 6 -8.50 -21.19 -48.35
C VAL A 6 -7.08 -20.75 -48.01
N ASN A 7 -6.84 -19.43 -48.10
CA ASN A 7 -5.52 -18.84 -47.93
C ASN A 7 -5.12 -18.91 -46.44
N LYS A 8 -4.43 -20.00 -46.07
CA LYS A 8 -4.00 -20.31 -44.70
C LYS A 8 -3.23 -19.17 -44.03
N SER A 9 -2.54 -18.33 -44.83
CA SER A 9 -1.80 -17.16 -44.34
C SER A 9 -2.71 -16.04 -43.81
N LEU A 10 -3.88 -15.82 -44.42
CA LEU A 10 -4.86 -14.84 -43.96
C LEU A 10 -5.53 -15.33 -42.68
N LEU A 11 -5.90 -16.60 -42.61
CA LEU A 11 -6.45 -17.20 -41.39
C LEU A 11 -5.49 -17.08 -40.20
N LEU A 12 -4.20 -17.37 -40.41
CA LEU A 12 -3.16 -17.21 -39.38
C LEU A 12 -3.00 -15.76 -38.89
N ARG A 13 -3.13 -14.77 -39.77
CA ARG A 13 -3.08 -13.35 -39.39
C ARG A 13 -4.30 -12.96 -38.55
N TYR A 14 -5.49 -13.37 -38.96
CA TYR A 14 -6.71 -13.09 -38.21
C TYR A 14 -6.72 -13.78 -36.84
N THR A 15 -6.27 -15.04 -36.74
CA THR A 15 -6.15 -15.72 -35.45
C THR A 15 -5.14 -15.05 -34.54
N LEU A 16 -4.00 -14.59 -35.07
CA LEU A 16 -2.99 -13.88 -34.27
C LEU A 16 -3.50 -12.52 -33.77
N VAL A 17 -4.19 -11.75 -34.61
CA VAL A 17 -4.85 -10.49 -34.20
C VAL A 17 -5.90 -10.76 -33.13
N LEU A 18 -6.73 -11.80 -33.31
CA LEU A 18 -7.75 -12.19 -32.32
C LEU A 18 -7.12 -12.56 -30.98
N ILE A 19 -6.11 -13.42 -30.97
CA ILE A 19 -5.39 -13.84 -29.75
C ILE A 19 -4.78 -12.64 -29.05
N THR A 20 -4.18 -11.71 -29.81
CA THR A 20 -3.58 -10.50 -29.27
C THR A 20 -4.63 -9.58 -28.65
N GLY A 21 -5.76 -9.37 -29.35
CA GLY A 21 -6.87 -8.56 -28.85
C GLY A 21 -7.51 -9.14 -27.59
N VAL A 22 -7.76 -10.46 -27.57
CA VAL A 22 -8.32 -11.14 -26.39
C VAL A 22 -7.34 -11.08 -25.22
N SER A 23 -6.05 -11.33 -25.46
CA SER A 23 -5.03 -11.24 -24.41
C SER A 23 -4.93 -9.82 -23.84
N ALA A 24 -4.99 -8.79 -24.69
CA ALA A 24 -4.97 -7.40 -24.24
C ALA A 24 -6.19 -7.05 -23.38
N LEU A 25 -7.38 -7.48 -23.77
CA LEU A 25 -8.61 -7.29 -22.98
C LEU A 25 -8.54 -7.97 -21.62
N ILE A 26 -8.02 -9.20 -21.56
CA ILE A 26 -7.84 -9.92 -20.31
C ILE A 26 -6.85 -9.17 -19.40
N LEU A 27 -5.71 -8.74 -19.93
CA LEU A 27 -4.70 -8.01 -19.16
C LEU A 27 -5.23 -6.66 -18.64
N LEU A 28 -6.00 -5.93 -19.45
CA LEU A 28 -6.64 -4.69 -19.03
C LEU A 28 -7.67 -4.93 -17.91
N SER A 29 -8.49 -5.97 -18.04
CA SER A 29 -9.47 -6.32 -17.03
C SER A 29 -8.81 -6.72 -15.70
N LEU A 30 -7.73 -7.52 -15.75
CA LEU A 30 -6.99 -7.96 -14.56
C LEU A 30 -6.21 -6.83 -13.89
N SER A 31 -5.72 -5.85 -14.66
CA SER A 31 -4.96 -4.71 -14.12
C SER A 31 -5.83 -3.55 -13.63
N TRP A 32 -7.12 -3.53 -14.00
CA TRP A 32 -8.04 -2.45 -13.65
C TRP A 32 -8.14 -2.15 -12.14
N PRO A 33 -8.31 -3.15 -11.24
CA PRO A 33 -8.39 -2.86 -9.80
C PRO A 33 -7.12 -2.21 -9.25
N ARG A 34 -5.95 -2.63 -9.74
CA ARG A 34 -4.65 -2.07 -9.36
C ARG A 34 -4.50 -0.62 -9.85
N LEU A 35 -4.95 -0.33 -11.06
CA LEU A 35 -4.95 1.04 -11.60
C LEU A 35 -5.86 1.95 -10.78
N GLN A 36 -7.09 1.51 -10.51
CA GLN A 36 -8.06 2.26 -9.71
C GLN A 36 -7.54 2.54 -8.30
N ALA A 37 -6.95 1.53 -7.64
CA ALA A 37 -6.33 1.68 -6.33
C ALA A 37 -5.18 2.70 -6.37
N SER A 38 -4.29 2.62 -7.37
CA SER A 38 -3.18 3.57 -7.52
C SER A 38 -3.67 5.00 -7.70
N LEU A 39 -4.70 5.24 -8.50
CA LEU A 39 -5.26 6.59 -8.70
C LEU A 39 -5.91 7.12 -7.42
N ARG A 40 -6.66 6.29 -6.70
CA ARG A 40 -7.29 6.67 -5.42
C ARG A 40 -6.25 6.97 -4.34
N TYR A 41 -5.09 6.34 -4.42
CA TYR A 41 -4.00 6.50 -3.44
C TYR A 41 -3.13 7.74 -3.67
N LEU A 42 -3.18 8.37 -4.85
CA LEU A 42 -2.33 9.53 -5.17
C LEU A 42 -2.34 10.64 -4.09
N PRO A 43 -3.50 11.07 -3.54
CA PRO A 43 -3.50 12.11 -2.50
C PRO A 43 -2.74 11.69 -1.23
N VAL A 44 -2.76 10.39 -0.90
CA VAL A 44 -2.03 9.84 0.25
C VAL A 44 -0.52 9.90 0.00
N ASP A 45 -0.07 9.44 -1.17
CA ASP A 45 1.34 9.54 -1.56
C ASP A 45 1.83 11.00 -1.54
N THR A 46 1.06 11.92 -2.11
CA THR A 46 1.41 13.35 -2.12
C THR A 46 1.50 13.93 -0.72
N ALA A 47 0.55 13.61 0.16
CA ALA A 47 0.57 14.10 1.54
C ALA A 47 1.78 13.56 2.33
N ILE A 48 2.09 12.26 2.18
CA ILE A 48 3.26 11.66 2.82
C ILE A 48 4.55 12.27 2.27
N SER A 49 4.70 12.43 0.95
CA SER A 49 5.88 13.06 0.35
C SER A 49 6.09 14.48 0.88
N LYS A 50 5.02 15.28 0.88
CA LYS A 50 5.05 16.65 1.38
C LYS A 50 5.46 16.70 2.85
N TYR A 51 4.93 15.79 3.69
CA TYR A 51 5.36 15.70 5.09
C TYR A 51 6.86 15.41 5.23
N TRP A 52 7.45 14.53 4.41
CA TRP A 52 8.89 14.27 4.48
C TRP A 52 9.74 15.44 4.02
N GLU A 53 9.22 16.27 3.11
CA GLU A 53 9.86 17.49 2.64
C GLU A 53 9.77 18.63 3.66
N THR A 54 8.58 18.89 4.20
CA THR A 54 8.33 20.08 5.05
C THR A 54 8.37 19.79 6.54
N ARG A 55 8.23 18.53 6.96
CA ARG A 55 8.00 18.10 8.35
C ARG A 55 6.71 18.63 8.97
N GLU A 56 5.82 19.15 8.15
CA GLU A 56 4.52 19.67 8.56
C GLU A 56 3.41 18.71 8.13
N ALA A 57 2.57 18.31 9.07
CA ALA A 57 1.38 17.50 8.80
C ALA A 57 0.13 18.38 8.95
N ASP A 58 -0.72 18.40 7.92
CA ASP A 58 -2.06 18.98 8.03
C ASP A 58 -2.97 18.00 8.78
N THR A 59 -3.07 18.19 10.09
CA THR A 59 -3.84 17.30 10.98
C THR A 59 -5.33 17.27 10.65
N GLY A 60 -5.87 18.32 10.04
CA GLY A 60 -7.27 18.38 9.60
C GLY A 60 -7.58 17.45 8.44
N GLN A 61 -6.58 17.09 7.62
CA GLN A 61 -6.75 16.19 6.48
C GLN A 61 -6.40 14.73 6.78
N LEU A 62 -5.70 14.45 7.88
CA LEU A 62 -5.18 13.11 8.19
C LEU A 62 -6.27 12.05 8.28
N ASP A 63 -7.41 12.34 8.92
CA ASP A 63 -8.49 11.34 9.05
C ASP A 63 -9.10 10.98 7.69
N ALA A 64 -9.27 11.95 6.80
CA ALA A 64 -9.76 11.73 5.44
C ALA A 64 -8.75 10.90 4.61
N LEU A 65 -7.45 11.15 4.78
CA LEU A 65 -6.39 10.38 4.13
C LEU A 65 -6.33 8.93 4.66
N ILE A 66 -6.52 8.72 5.97
CA ILE A 66 -6.60 7.39 6.58
C ILE A 66 -7.78 6.60 5.99
N VAL A 67 -8.96 7.22 5.89
CA VAL A 67 -10.13 6.60 5.24
C VAL A 67 -9.80 6.24 3.80
N ARG A 68 -9.22 7.16 3.03
CA ARG A 68 -8.86 6.92 1.63
C ARG A 68 -7.85 5.78 1.47
N ALA A 69 -6.85 5.68 2.36
CA ALA A 69 -5.90 4.57 2.36
C ALA A 69 -6.60 3.22 2.59
N ARG A 70 -7.56 3.15 3.53
CA ARG A 70 -8.36 1.93 3.76
C ARG A 70 -9.22 1.56 2.56
N GLU A 71 -9.85 2.55 1.92
CA GLU A 71 -10.62 2.32 0.70
C GLU A 71 -9.74 1.81 -0.46
N THR A 72 -8.52 2.33 -0.58
CA THR A 72 -7.54 1.82 -1.55
C THR A 72 -7.18 0.37 -1.28
N ILE A 73 -6.91 0.01 -0.02
CA ILE A 73 -6.62 -1.38 0.38
C ILE A 73 -7.81 -2.29 0.03
N ALA A 74 -9.05 -1.84 0.23
CA ALA A 74 -10.24 -2.60 -0.14
C ALA A 74 -10.37 -2.83 -1.66
N LEU A 75 -9.84 -1.92 -2.49
CA LEU A 75 -9.81 -2.09 -3.95
C LEU A 75 -8.69 -3.04 -4.40
N HIS A 76 -7.52 -2.93 -3.77
CA HIS A 76 -6.37 -3.77 -4.07
C HIS A 76 -5.50 -3.92 -2.82
N ASP A 77 -5.51 -5.11 -2.22
CA ASP A 77 -4.72 -5.41 -1.03
C ASP A 77 -3.23 -5.56 -1.39
N HIS A 78 -2.48 -4.47 -1.23
CA HIS A 78 -1.06 -4.43 -1.52
C HIS A 78 -0.29 -3.77 -0.36
N TYR A 79 0.85 -4.36 0.01
CA TYR A 79 1.65 -3.95 1.18
C TYR A 79 1.99 -2.44 1.21
N ARG A 80 2.22 -1.84 0.03
CA ARG A 80 2.50 -0.40 -0.09
C ARG A 80 1.42 0.47 0.56
N TYR A 81 0.15 0.13 0.41
CA TYR A 81 -0.97 0.92 0.92
C TYR A 81 -1.10 0.78 2.44
N TRP A 82 -0.86 -0.42 2.97
CA TRP A 82 -0.67 -0.63 4.41
C TRP A 82 0.49 0.19 4.98
N GLY A 83 1.58 0.31 4.20
CA GLY A 83 2.74 1.12 4.54
C GLY A 83 2.41 2.59 4.77
N GLY A 84 1.66 3.22 3.87
CA GLY A 84 1.24 4.61 4.09
C GLY A 84 0.09 4.76 5.09
N LEU A 85 -0.82 3.77 5.20
CA LEU A 85 -1.83 3.79 6.27
C LEU A 85 -1.19 3.82 7.65
N SER A 86 -0.20 2.95 7.90
CA SER A 86 0.57 2.93 9.15
C SER A 86 1.24 4.28 9.42
N GLU A 87 1.77 4.92 8.39
CA GLU A 87 2.44 6.20 8.48
C GLU A 87 1.49 7.35 8.83
N LEU A 88 0.35 7.44 8.13
CA LEU A 88 -0.69 8.42 8.44
C LEU A 88 -1.23 8.24 9.87
N GLN A 89 -1.38 7.00 10.34
CA GLN A 89 -1.79 6.71 11.71
C GLN A 89 -0.74 7.17 12.73
N ILE A 90 0.56 7.06 12.44
CA ILE A 90 1.60 7.63 13.31
C ILE A 90 1.49 9.15 13.38
N LEU A 91 1.36 9.81 12.24
CA LEU A 91 1.21 11.27 12.19
C LEU A 91 -0.02 11.72 12.98
N SER A 92 -1.14 11.01 12.82
CA SER A 92 -2.39 11.26 13.54
C SER A 92 -2.26 10.99 15.04
N GLY A 93 -1.53 9.94 15.44
CA GLY A 93 -1.25 9.60 16.83
C GLY A 93 -0.30 10.57 17.54
N GLN A 94 0.44 11.39 16.80
CA GLN A 94 1.34 12.42 17.33
C GLN A 94 0.65 13.77 17.55
N ASP A 95 -0.59 13.95 17.06
CA ASP A 95 -1.35 15.18 17.21
C ASP A 95 -1.73 15.45 18.68
N MET A 96 -1.05 16.41 19.31
CA MET A 96 -1.22 16.76 20.72
C MET A 96 -2.61 17.35 21.05
N ALA A 97 -3.39 17.76 20.05
CA ALA A 97 -4.77 18.19 20.26
C ALA A 97 -5.70 17.02 20.63
N ARG A 98 -5.32 15.77 20.32
CA ARG A 98 -6.11 14.58 20.62
C ARG A 98 -5.90 14.08 22.06
N PRO A 99 -6.97 13.60 22.73
CA PRO A 99 -6.85 12.93 24.03
C PRO A 99 -5.84 11.78 23.99
N TYR A 100 -5.10 11.59 25.09
CA TYR A 100 -4.05 10.57 25.19
C TYR A 100 -4.51 9.16 24.79
N TRP A 101 -5.69 8.74 25.25
CA TRP A 101 -6.24 7.41 24.96
C TRP A 101 -6.50 7.21 23.45
N GLN A 102 -6.97 8.25 22.77
CA GLN A 102 -7.24 8.20 21.32
C GLN A 102 -5.92 8.13 20.54
N ARG A 103 -4.91 8.91 20.96
CA ARG A 103 -3.56 8.85 20.38
C ARG A 103 -2.97 7.46 20.53
N ARG A 104 -3.06 6.88 21.73
CA ARG A 104 -2.63 5.51 22.00
C ARG A 104 -3.30 4.53 21.04
N GLN A 105 -4.63 4.57 20.94
CA GLN A 105 -5.39 3.67 20.07
C GLN A 105 -4.98 3.77 18.59
N VAL A 106 -4.77 4.99 18.07
CA VAL A 106 -4.33 5.19 16.69
C VAL A 106 -2.92 4.64 16.47
N LEU A 107 -2.01 4.81 17.43
CA LEU A 107 -0.66 4.25 17.36
C LEU A 107 -0.65 2.72 17.43
N GLU A 108 -1.54 2.10 18.21
CA GLU A 108 -1.72 0.64 18.19
C GLU A 108 -2.18 0.18 16.80
N GLN A 109 -3.13 0.89 16.18
CA GLN A 109 -3.52 0.60 14.80
C GLN A 109 -2.38 0.79 13.80
N ALA A 110 -1.51 1.78 14.01
CA ALA A 110 -0.34 1.98 13.16
C ALA A 110 0.63 0.79 13.19
N VAL A 111 0.78 0.15 14.36
CA VAL A 111 1.57 -1.08 14.51
C VAL A 111 0.92 -2.22 13.74
N LEU A 112 -0.39 -2.42 13.88
CA LEU A 112 -1.12 -3.46 13.14
C LEU A 112 -0.99 -3.27 11.63
N SER A 113 -1.20 -2.06 11.12
CA SER A 113 -1.00 -1.75 9.69
C SER A 113 0.43 -2.00 9.24
N ALA A 114 1.44 -1.75 10.08
CA ALA A 114 2.84 -2.06 9.73
C ALA A 114 3.13 -3.57 9.75
N LEU A 115 2.45 -4.35 10.60
CA LEU A 115 2.56 -5.81 10.61
C LEU A 115 2.05 -6.41 9.29
N GLU A 116 0.94 -5.90 8.77
CA GLU A 116 0.41 -6.30 7.45
C GLU A 116 1.41 -6.07 6.30
N VAL A 117 2.25 -5.03 6.43
CA VAL A 117 3.33 -4.76 5.48
C VAL A 117 4.38 -5.86 5.52
N VAL A 118 4.90 -6.17 6.70
CA VAL A 118 6.03 -7.10 6.85
C VAL A 118 5.61 -8.56 6.67
N GLU A 119 4.33 -8.88 6.86
CA GLU A 119 3.75 -10.17 6.51
C GLU A 119 3.79 -10.43 5.00
N ARG A 120 3.42 -9.41 4.20
CA ARG A 120 3.41 -9.51 2.72
C ARG A 120 4.78 -9.25 2.10
N ALA A 121 5.58 -8.38 2.71
CA ALA A 121 6.87 -7.93 2.23
C ALA A 121 7.86 -7.82 3.40
N PRO A 122 8.49 -8.94 3.81
CA PRO A 122 9.36 -8.96 5.00
C PRO A 122 10.67 -8.19 4.83
N ALA A 123 11.13 -7.95 3.59
CA ALA A 123 12.32 -7.17 3.29
C ALA A 123 12.03 -5.65 3.26
N GLN A 124 11.36 -5.12 4.30
CA GLN A 124 10.96 -3.72 4.41
C GLN A 124 11.53 -3.10 5.71
N PRO A 125 12.79 -2.64 5.71
CA PRO A 125 13.47 -2.19 6.95
C PRO A 125 12.76 -1.02 7.62
N ARG A 126 12.19 -0.10 6.84
CA ARG A 126 11.43 1.04 7.37
C ARG A 126 10.17 0.61 8.12
N ALA A 127 9.47 -0.41 7.64
CA ALA A 127 8.28 -0.93 8.31
C ALA A 127 8.64 -1.61 9.64
N TRP A 128 9.72 -2.40 9.65
CA TRP A 128 10.26 -2.99 10.87
C TRP A 128 10.69 -1.94 11.90
N LEU A 129 11.43 -0.91 11.47
CA LEU A 129 11.87 0.16 12.35
C LEU A 129 10.68 0.94 12.93
N ARG A 130 9.64 1.15 12.12
CA ARG A 130 8.41 1.79 12.53
C ARG A 130 7.68 0.98 13.61
N ILE A 131 7.54 -0.33 13.44
CA ILE A 131 6.98 -1.22 14.47
C ILE A 131 7.75 -1.07 15.78
N ALA A 132 9.09 -1.18 15.73
CA ALA A 132 9.94 -1.09 16.91
C ALA A 132 9.80 0.25 17.62
N ARG A 133 9.89 1.37 16.88
CA ARG A 133 9.78 2.73 17.44
C ARG A 133 8.41 2.99 18.05
N THR A 134 7.33 2.61 17.36
CA THR A 134 5.97 2.84 17.85
C THR A 134 5.69 1.98 19.08
N ARG A 135 6.12 0.71 19.10
CA ARG A 135 6.01 -0.15 20.30
C ARG A 135 6.81 0.40 21.48
N ALA A 136 8.04 0.88 21.24
CA ALA A 136 8.83 1.54 22.28
C ALA A 136 8.14 2.78 22.84
N PHE A 137 7.58 3.64 21.97
CA PHE A 137 6.81 4.81 22.39
C PHE A 137 5.56 4.43 23.19
N LEU A 138 4.89 3.34 22.83
CA LEU A 138 3.72 2.81 23.52
C LEU A 138 4.04 2.09 24.85
N GLY A 139 5.32 1.94 25.20
CA GLY A 139 5.76 1.29 26.44
C GLY A 139 5.66 -0.24 26.41
N TYR A 140 5.78 -0.87 25.24
CA TYR A 140 5.80 -2.32 25.14
C TYR A 140 7.04 -2.92 25.84
N PRO A 141 6.97 -4.18 26.29
CA PRO A 141 8.13 -4.91 26.78
C PRO A 141 9.27 -4.96 25.74
N VAL A 142 10.52 -4.96 26.22
CA VAL A 142 11.72 -5.04 25.37
C VAL A 142 11.68 -6.29 24.45
N ALA A 143 11.13 -7.40 24.94
CA ALA A 143 10.96 -8.64 24.18
C ALA A 143 10.13 -8.46 22.89
N ASP A 144 9.19 -7.51 22.86
CA ASP A 144 8.31 -7.24 21.71
C ASP A 144 8.86 -6.16 20.76
N ILE A 145 9.89 -5.42 21.19
CA ILE A 145 10.53 -4.33 20.45
C ILE A 145 11.76 -4.85 19.69
N ILE A 146 12.63 -5.60 20.39
CA ILE A 146 13.93 -6.05 19.87
C ILE A 146 13.82 -6.87 18.58
N PRO A 147 12.88 -7.81 18.42
CA PRO A 147 12.77 -8.57 17.17
C PRO A 147 12.55 -7.67 15.95
N ALA A 148 11.59 -6.73 16.03
CA ALA A 148 11.32 -5.80 14.94
C ALA A 148 12.52 -4.87 14.68
N TRP A 149 13.19 -4.41 15.74
CA TRP A 149 14.40 -3.60 15.59
C TRP A 149 15.54 -4.37 14.90
N LYS A 150 15.79 -5.62 15.28
CA LYS A 150 16.77 -6.49 14.63
C LYS A 150 16.43 -6.70 13.15
N MET A 151 15.16 -6.97 12.84
CA MET A 151 14.73 -7.14 11.46
C MET A 151 14.92 -5.88 10.63
N SER A 152 14.77 -4.69 11.21
CA SER A 152 15.06 -3.44 10.49
C SER A 152 16.52 -3.35 10.06
N ILE A 153 17.46 -3.79 10.90
CA ILE A 153 18.89 -3.82 10.58
C ILE A 153 19.20 -4.91 9.56
N LEU A 154 18.62 -6.11 9.73
CA LEU A 154 18.89 -7.25 8.86
C LEU A 154 18.35 -7.07 7.43
N THR A 155 17.36 -6.19 7.24
CA THR A 155 16.70 -5.97 5.95
C THR A 155 17.08 -4.65 5.28
N GLY A 156 17.91 -3.80 5.91
CA GLY A 156 18.50 -2.59 5.30
C GLY A 156 18.71 -1.41 6.24
#